data_AF-A0AAV0GX96-F1
#
_entry.id   AF-A0AAV0GX96-F1
#
_cell.length_a   1.000
_cell.length_b   1.000
_cell.length_c   1.000
_cell.angle_alpha   90.00
_cell.angle_beta   90.00
_cell.angle_gamma   90.00
#
_symmetry.space_group_name_H-M   'P 1'
#
loop_
_entity.id
_entity.type
_entity.pdbx_description
1 polymer ?
#
loop_
_entity_poly.entity_id
_entity_poly.type
_entity_poly.pdbx_seq_one_letter_code
_entity_poly.pdbx_strand_id
1 'polypeptide(L)'
;EERVALMEEPVAAEEPDSYTDLPPPQQRRRSICEGCDRPKPVCLCHVIPNPPIPTATRIVILQHPHESRHKLSTTPLITKSLSNAASAVARRLTPGLLRRLLPDGSSGELPRNVFYLFPPTPSSPEAVSLSDLRQSLAEISSKGEASVVIAFDATWKHAKEMVAASEGYLSKFARRACLDGFDSAVEGGSIYESELVLRKEPCGGCVSTLEAVARWVGAAEEEEGGGGAEIEGRLIGLLREAVRLQAQFLKPVKPRPKLLKKNRRADQQQPDRTILYIVAVPALGYGVCLPGLIMSGKYVIAAIAASFPIAYLCDTLVSDVKIFGGSTPGTVSNKEWWEETDKKFQAWPRTAGPPVVMNPISRQNFIVKSRD
;
A
#
# COMPACT_ATOMS: atom_id res chain seq x y z
N GLU A 1 -87.05 13.35 -23.13
CA GLU A 1 -86.00 14.29 -23.54
C GLU A 1 -84.82 14.05 -22.62
N GLU A 2 -83.88 13.19 -23.00
CA GLU A 2 -82.70 13.48 -23.84
C GLU A 2 -81.54 14.12 -23.05
N ARG A 3 -80.47 13.31 -22.88
CA ARG A 3 -79.00 13.57 -22.77
C ARG A 3 -78.50 14.58 -21.72
N VAL A 4 -77.44 14.28 -20.95
CA VAL A 4 -75.99 14.18 -21.31
C VAL A 4 -75.32 13.23 -20.28
N ALA A 5 -74.74 12.07 -20.62
CA ALA A 5 -73.42 11.78 -21.22
C ALA A 5 -72.19 12.27 -20.42
N LEU A 6 -71.74 11.47 -19.45
CA LEU A 6 -70.34 11.43 -18.98
C LEU A 6 -69.83 9.98 -19.16
N MET A 7 -69.00 9.79 -20.17
CA MET A 7 -68.13 8.61 -20.33
C MET A 7 -66.82 8.94 -19.63
N GLU A 8 -66.47 8.17 -18.60
CA GLU A 8 -65.11 8.09 -18.07
C GLU A 8 -64.32 7.08 -18.94
N GLU A 9 -63.20 7.55 -19.51
CA GLU A 9 -62.26 6.72 -20.27
C GLU A 9 -61.21 6.07 -19.33
N PRO A 10 -60.69 4.89 -19.70
CA PRO A 10 -59.91 4.02 -18.81
C PRO A 10 -58.44 4.46 -18.67
N VAL A 11 -57.91 4.27 -17.47
CA VAL A 11 -56.49 4.41 -17.12
C VAL A 11 -55.67 3.38 -17.93
N ALA A 12 -54.82 3.87 -18.83
CA ALA A 12 -53.91 3.07 -19.62
C ALA A 12 -52.80 2.47 -18.73
N ALA A 13 -52.51 1.20 -18.98
CA ALA A 13 -51.50 0.40 -18.31
C ALA A 13 -50.09 0.97 -18.49
N GLU A 14 -49.34 1.05 -17.40
CA GLU A 14 -47.89 1.29 -17.43
C GLU A 14 -47.19 0.02 -17.95
N GLU A 15 -46.47 0.16 -19.06
CA GLU A 15 -45.60 -0.90 -19.58
C GLU A 15 -44.34 -1.05 -18.70
N PRO A 16 -43.90 -2.29 -18.39
CA PRO A 16 -42.68 -2.50 -17.64
C PRO A 16 -41.47 -2.31 -18.56
N ASP A 17 -40.74 -1.20 -18.36
CA ASP A 17 -39.44 -0.96 -18.97
C ASP A 17 -38.48 -2.10 -18.62
N SER A 18 -38.23 -2.98 -19.59
CA SER A 18 -37.24 -4.06 -19.49
C SER A 18 -35.82 -3.47 -19.62
N TYR A 19 -35.36 -2.78 -18.58
CA TYR A 19 -33.94 -2.59 -18.37
C TYR A 19 -33.36 -3.93 -17.92
N THR A 20 -32.78 -4.67 -18.86
CA THR A 20 -31.92 -5.79 -18.53
C THR A 20 -30.73 -5.26 -17.73
N ASP A 21 -30.84 -5.36 -16.40
CA ASP A 21 -29.72 -5.31 -15.46
C ASP A 21 -28.73 -6.41 -15.85
N LEU A 22 -27.80 -6.08 -16.76
CA LEU A 22 -26.61 -6.89 -16.92
C LEU A 22 -25.82 -6.71 -15.61
N PRO A 23 -25.66 -7.77 -14.78
CA PRO A 23 -24.89 -7.66 -13.57
C PRO A 23 -23.49 -7.16 -13.93
N PRO A 24 -22.89 -6.26 -13.13
CA PRO A 24 -21.53 -5.82 -13.35
C PRO A 24 -20.65 -7.06 -13.51
N PRO A 25 -19.70 -7.07 -14.49
CA PRO A 25 -18.93 -8.27 -14.80
C PRO A 25 -18.37 -8.82 -13.50
N GLN A 26 -18.87 -10.00 -13.10
CA GLN A 26 -18.44 -10.66 -11.88
C GLN A 26 -16.93 -10.82 -12.02
N GLN A 27 -16.17 -10.01 -11.28
CA GLN A 27 -14.72 -10.13 -11.23
C GLN A 27 -14.45 -11.55 -10.75
N ARG A 28 -14.07 -12.44 -11.67
CA ARG A 28 -13.71 -13.81 -11.34
C ARG A 28 -12.70 -13.74 -10.21
N ARG A 29 -13.07 -14.25 -9.03
CA ARG A 29 -12.19 -14.30 -7.87
C ARG A 29 -10.90 -14.95 -8.33
N ARG A 30 -9.78 -14.25 -8.15
CA ARG A 30 -8.46 -14.76 -8.56
C ARG A 30 -8.24 -16.10 -7.88
N SER A 31 -7.91 -17.13 -8.65
CA SER A 31 -7.59 -18.45 -8.09
C SER A 31 -6.44 -18.32 -7.09
N ILE A 32 -6.59 -18.96 -5.93
CA ILE A 32 -5.60 -18.97 -4.86
C ILE A 32 -4.70 -20.20 -5.01
N CYS A 33 -3.42 -20.07 -4.67
CA CYS A 33 -2.48 -21.18 -4.60
C CYS A 33 -2.68 -21.94 -3.29
N GLU A 34 -2.82 -23.27 -3.38
CA GLU A 34 -3.00 -24.14 -2.20
C GLU A 34 -1.71 -24.29 -1.37
N GLY A 35 -0.55 -23.99 -1.96
CA GLY A 35 0.73 -24.08 -1.27
C GLY A 35 1.06 -22.87 -0.39
N CYS A 36 0.79 -21.64 -0.85
CA CYS A 36 1.18 -20.40 -0.14
C CYS A 36 0.01 -19.43 0.14
N ASP A 37 -1.23 -19.80 -0.18
CA ASP A 37 -2.45 -19.00 0.03
C ASP A 37 -2.48 -17.63 -0.67
N ARG A 38 -1.53 -17.41 -1.59
CA ARG A 38 -1.42 -16.22 -2.44
C ARG A 38 -2.18 -16.40 -3.75
N PRO A 39 -2.70 -15.32 -4.36
CA PRO A 39 -3.24 -15.39 -5.71
C PRO A 39 -2.20 -15.97 -6.69
N LYS A 40 -2.62 -16.85 -7.62
CA LYS A 40 -1.71 -17.53 -8.55
C LYS A 40 -0.69 -16.62 -9.27
N PRO A 41 -1.04 -15.40 -9.74
CA PRO A 41 -0.07 -14.51 -10.39
C PRO A 41 1.08 -14.02 -9.50
N VAL A 42 0.92 -14.08 -8.18
CA VAL A 42 1.91 -13.64 -7.18
C VAL A 42 2.30 -14.78 -6.24
N CYS A 43 2.25 -16.01 -6.74
CA CYS A 43 2.64 -17.22 -6.03
C CYS A 43 4.16 -17.24 -5.79
N LEU A 44 4.57 -17.64 -4.58
CA LEU A 44 5.97 -17.71 -4.16
C LEU A 44 6.45 -19.13 -3.85
N CYS A 45 5.65 -20.16 -4.14
CA CYS A 45 6.01 -21.55 -3.84
C CYS A 45 7.31 -22.02 -4.51
N HIS A 46 7.74 -21.39 -5.60
CA HIS A 46 8.99 -21.70 -6.28
C HIS A 46 10.24 -21.21 -5.54
N VAL A 47 10.11 -20.23 -4.62
CA VAL A 47 11.22 -19.72 -3.78
C VAL A 47 11.08 -20.10 -2.30
N ILE A 48 9.90 -20.51 -1.85
CA ILE A 48 9.70 -21.00 -0.48
C ILE A 48 10.53 -22.30 -0.31
N PRO A 49 11.43 -22.37 0.69
CA PRO A 49 12.18 -23.58 0.98
C PRO A 49 11.26 -24.76 1.23
N ASN A 50 11.50 -25.87 0.52
CA ASN A 50 10.83 -27.14 0.74
C ASN A 50 11.88 -28.27 0.70
N PRO A 51 12.21 -28.91 1.83
CA PRO A 51 11.57 -28.77 3.16
C PRO A 51 11.86 -27.41 3.85
N PRO A 52 11.05 -27.01 4.86
CA PRO A 52 11.33 -25.83 5.69
C PRO A 52 12.69 -25.93 6.38
N ILE A 53 13.37 -24.79 6.53
CA ILE A 53 14.70 -24.70 7.11
C ILE A 53 14.61 -24.87 8.63
N PRO A 54 15.40 -25.77 9.24
CA PRO A 54 15.49 -25.88 10.69
C PRO A 54 16.26 -24.69 11.29
N THR A 55 15.78 -24.18 12.43
CA THR A 55 16.45 -23.10 13.20
C THR A 55 16.51 -23.48 14.68
N ALA A 56 17.63 -23.21 15.35
CA ALA A 56 17.76 -23.38 16.80
C ALA A 56 16.87 -22.37 17.56
N THR A 57 16.78 -21.14 17.05
CA THR A 57 15.84 -20.14 17.58
C THR A 57 14.41 -20.49 17.21
N ARG A 58 13.51 -20.35 18.19
CA ARG A 58 12.06 -20.36 17.99
C ARG A 58 11.56 -18.97 17.60
N ILE A 59 10.93 -18.86 16.44
CA ILE A 59 10.34 -17.62 15.94
C ILE A 59 8.84 -17.58 16.26
N VAL A 60 8.41 -16.52 16.93
CA VAL A 60 7.00 -16.25 17.26
C VAL A 60 6.57 -14.95 16.60
N ILE A 61 5.54 -15.00 15.75
CA ILE A 61 5.02 -13.82 15.05
C ILE A 61 3.64 -13.48 15.61
N LEU A 62 3.52 -12.30 16.21
CA LEU A 62 2.25 -11.74 16.63
C LEU A 62 1.70 -10.84 15.51
N GLN A 63 0.68 -11.33 14.81
CA GLN A 63 0.09 -10.63 13.68
C GLN A 63 -1.15 -9.82 14.08
N HIS A 64 -1.23 -8.57 13.62
CA HIS A 64 -2.39 -7.73 13.86
C HIS A 64 -3.65 -8.25 13.11
N PRO A 65 -4.86 -8.22 13.70
CA PRO A 65 -6.08 -8.68 13.04
C PRO A 65 -6.46 -7.96 11.74
N HIS A 66 -6.02 -6.70 11.57
CA HIS A 66 -6.15 -6.04 10.26
C HIS A 66 -5.15 -6.60 9.25
N GLU A 67 -3.89 -6.82 9.66
CA GLU A 67 -2.83 -7.31 8.78
C GLU A 67 -3.10 -8.74 8.30
N SER A 68 -3.67 -9.61 9.15
CA SER A 68 -4.00 -10.99 8.80
C SER A 68 -5.03 -11.12 7.67
N ARG A 69 -5.78 -10.06 7.38
CA ARG A 69 -6.72 -10.02 6.25
C ARG A 69 -6.04 -9.67 4.93
N HIS A 70 -4.81 -9.16 4.96
CA HIS A 70 -4.05 -8.81 3.76
C HIS A 70 -3.45 -10.06 3.11
N LYS A 71 -3.85 -10.30 1.85
CA LYS A 71 -3.42 -11.47 1.05
C LYS A 71 -1.94 -11.51 0.69
N LEU A 72 -1.18 -10.47 1.03
CA LEU A 72 0.26 -10.34 0.72
C LEU A 72 1.14 -10.31 1.98
N SER A 73 0.60 -10.72 3.14
CA SER A 73 1.35 -10.77 4.40
C SER A 73 2.64 -11.60 4.30
N THR A 74 3.66 -11.13 4.99
CA THR A 74 4.97 -11.78 5.19
C THR A 74 4.89 -12.94 6.19
N THR A 75 3.89 -12.98 7.07
CA THR A 75 3.76 -14.01 8.11
C THR A 75 3.70 -15.44 7.55
N PRO A 76 2.85 -15.77 6.55
CA PRO A 76 2.83 -17.11 5.94
C PRO A 76 4.12 -17.50 5.23
N LEU A 77 4.90 -16.52 4.77
CA LEU A 77 6.20 -16.78 4.14
C LEU A 77 7.20 -17.26 5.18
N ILE A 78 7.23 -16.63 6.35
CA ILE A 78 8.14 -17.01 7.43
C ILE A 78 7.75 -18.38 8.01
N THR A 79 6.46 -18.61 8.31
CA THR A 79 5.99 -19.87 8.91
C THR A 79 6.06 -21.07 7.98
N LYS A 80 6.09 -20.88 6.66
CA LYS A 80 6.33 -21.96 5.68
C LYS A 80 7.81 -22.17 5.37
N SER A 81 8.66 -21.17 5.60
CA SER A 81 10.10 -21.25 5.30
C SER A 81 10.94 -21.80 6.45
N LEU A 82 10.49 -21.65 7.70
CA LEU A 82 11.23 -22.05 8.90
C LEU A 82 10.43 -23.09 9.70
N SER A 83 11.06 -24.19 10.12
CA SER A 83 10.38 -25.25 10.87
C SER A 83 9.97 -24.81 12.29
N ASN A 84 10.77 -23.96 12.92
CA ASN A 84 10.56 -23.47 14.28
C ASN A 84 9.91 -22.07 14.30
N ALA A 85 9.06 -21.76 13.31
CA ALA A 85 8.27 -20.54 13.26
C ALA A 85 6.77 -20.80 13.51
N ALA A 86 6.15 -19.99 14.36
CA ALA A 86 4.70 -20.00 14.55
C ALA A 86 4.15 -18.59 14.64
N SER A 87 2.87 -18.44 14.31
CA SER A 87 2.18 -17.17 14.31
C SER A 87 0.87 -17.24 15.05
N ALA A 88 0.48 -16.13 15.70
CA ALA A 88 -0.86 -15.94 16.22
C ALA A 88 -1.42 -14.57 15.82
N VAL A 89 -2.73 -14.52 15.59
CA VAL A 89 -3.44 -13.26 15.35
C VAL A 89 -3.93 -12.70 16.68
N ALA A 90 -3.36 -11.59 17.13
CA ALA A 90 -3.81 -10.87 18.32
C ALA A 90 -3.29 -9.42 18.35
N ARG A 91 -3.91 -8.56 19.17
CA ARG A 91 -3.46 -7.18 19.40
C ARG A 91 -2.49 -7.03 20.58
N ARG A 92 -2.35 -8.07 21.40
CA ARG A 92 -1.56 -8.08 22.63
C ARG A 92 -1.06 -9.49 22.91
N LEU A 93 0.20 -9.61 23.32
CA LEU A 93 0.74 -10.85 23.82
C LEU A 93 0.25 -11.10 25.24
N THR A 94 -0.40 -12.24 25.46
CA THR A 94 -0.85 -12.69 26.78
C THR A 94 -0.10 -13.96 27.19
N PRO A 95 0.00 -14.26 28.50
CA PRO A 95 0.67 -15.47 28.97
C PRO A 95 0.10 -16.75 28.33
N GLY A 96 -1.22 -16.85 28.24
CA GLY A 96 -1.89 -17.99 27.61
C GLY A 96 -1.70 -18.07 26.09
N LEU A 97 -1.42 -16.95 25.42
CA LEU A 97 -1.08 -16.97 24.00
C LEU A 97 0.35 -17.44 23.78
N LEU A 98 1.30 -16.91 24.54
CA LEU A 98 2.71 -17.30 24.43
C LEU A 98 2.92 -18.78 24.76
N ARG A 99 2.28 -19.29 25.82
CA ARG A 99 2.31 -20.73 26.17
C ARG A 99 1.77 -21.64 25.09
N ARG A 100 0.77 -21.20 24.31
CA ARG A 100 0.24 -22.00 23.17
C ARG A 100 1.18 -22.00 21.96
N LEU A 101 2.00 -20.96 21.81
CA LEU A 101 2.93 -20.83 20.70
C LEU A 101 4.27 -21.53 20.97
N LEU A 102 4.58 -21.83 22.22
CA LEU A 102 5.75 -22.60 22.62
C LEU A 102 5.33 -24.08 22.78
N PRO A 103 5.70 -24.98 21.85
CA PRO A 103 5.53 -26.41 22.07
C PRO A 103 6.50 -26.85 23.19
N ASP A 104 6.05 -27.78 24.03
CA ASP A 104 6.87 -28.53 25.01
C ASP A 104 7.35 -27.79 26.27
N GLY A 105 6.42 -27.17 27.00
CA GLY A 105 6.63 -26.82 28.41
C GLY A 105 5.93 -27.81 29.34
N SER A 106 6.41 -29.04 29.49
CA SER A 106 5.96 -29.98 30.55
C SER A 106 6.14 -29.42 31.97
N SER A 107 6.92 -28.34 32.13
CA SER A 107 7.11 -27.59 33.38
C SER A 107 6.37 -26.25 33.44
N GLY A 108 5.72 -25.77 32.38
CA GLY A 108 5.04 -24.46 32.35
C GLY A 108 5.96 -23.24 32.49
N GLU A 109 7.28 -23.44 32.51
CA GLU A 109 8.29 -22.39 32.58
C GLU A 109 8.64 -21.84 31.19
N LEU A 110 8.88 -20.53 31.12
CA LEU A 110 9.34 -19.86 29.91
C LEU A 110 10.84 -20.08 29.71
N PRO A 111 11.32 -20.16 28.46
CA PRO A 111 12.75 -20.18 28.19
C PRO A 111 13.46 -18.98 28.82
N ARG A 112 14.70 -19.17 29.26
CA ARG A 112 15.50 -18.08 29.86
C ARG A 112 15.81 -16.98 28.85
N ASN A 113 15.96 -17.35 27.58
CA ASN A 113 16.41 -16.48 26.52
C ASN A 113 15.25 -16.06 25.61
N VAL A 114 14.46 -15.08 26.06
CA VAL A 114 13.37 -14.50 25.25
C VAL A 114 13.71 -13.09 24.82
N PHE A 115 13.48 -12.81 23.55
CA PHE A 115 13.69 -11.51 22.94
C PHE A 115 12.46 -11.08 22.15
N TYR A 116 12.28 -9.77 21.99
CA TYR A 116 11.30 -9.24 21.05
C TYR A 116 11.91 -8.14 20.19
N LEU A 117 11.63 -8.20 18.90
CA LEU A 117 12.15 -7.29 17.89
C LEU A 117 11.29 -6.04 17.83
N PHE A 118 11.81 -4.94 18.36
CA PHE A 118 11.18 -3.64 18.21
C PHE A 118 12.20 -2.51 18.48
N PRO A 119 12.19 -1.41 17.69
CA PRO A 119 13.07 -0.28 17.96
C PRO A 119 12.76 0.38 19.31
N PRO A 120 13.70 1.17 19.85
CA PRO A 120 13.47 1.93 21.07
C PRO A 120 12.27 2.88 20.90
N THR A 121 11.50 3.04 21.97
CA THR A 121 10.33 3.94 22.01
C THR A 121 10.55 5.01 23.07
N PRO A 122 9.92 6.19 22.98
CA PRO A 122 10.03 7.19 24.03
C PRO A 122 9.59 6.68 25.41
N SER A 123 8.66 5.71 25.44
CA SER A 123 8.19 5.05 26.67
C SER A 123 9.17 4.02 27.24
N SER A 124 10.05 3.47 26.41
CA SER A 124 11.02 2.43 26.75
C SER A 124 12.24 2.56 25.84
N PRO A 125 13.22 3.39 26.22
CA PRO A 125 14.41 3.64 25.42
C PRO A 125 15.41 2.48 25.45
N GLU A 126 15.28 1.57 26.42
CA GLU A 126 16.16 0.43 26.61
C GLU A 126 15.92 -0.64 25.53
N ALA A 127 16.71 -0.59 24.47
CA ALA A 127 16.80 -1.62 23.44
C ALA A 127 18.26 -1.98 23.21
N VAL A 128 18.57 -3.27 23.16
CA VAL A 128 19.94 -3.74 22.90
C VAL A 128 20.13 -3.91 21.40
N SER A 129 21.25 -3.42 20.86
CA SER A 129 21.58 -3.59 19.44
C SER A 129 21.82 -5.06 19.12
N LEU A 130 21.53 -5.47 17.88
CA LEU A 130 21.75 -6.85 17.45
C LEU A 130 23.24 -7.18 17.43
N SER A 131 24.10 -6.21 17.06
CA SER A 131 25.56 -6.32 17.15
C SER A 131 26.04 -6.71 18.55
N ASP A 132 25.46 -6.09 19.58
CA ASP A 132 25.87 -6.28 20.97
C ASP A 132 25.35 -7.60 21.52
N LEU A 133 24.17 -8.05 21.04
CA LEU A 133 23.61 -9.35 21.40
C LEU A 133 24.33 -10.53 20.76
N ARG A 134 25.07 -10.31 19.67
CA ARG A 134 25.67 -11.40 18.86
C ARG A 134 26.53 -12.36 19.69
N GLN A 135 27.37 -11.82 20.58
CA GLN A 135 28.21 -12.65 21.45
C GLN A 135 27.37 -13.46 22.44
N SER A 136 26.37 -12.83 23.07
CA SER A 136 25.45 -13.54 23.96
C SER A 136 24.64 -14.62 23.25
N LEU A 137 24.23 -14.38 21.99
CA LEU A 137 23.49 -15.36 21.19
C LEU A 137 24.35 -16.56 20.82
N ALA A 138 25.61 -16.35 20.45
CA ALA A 138 26.57 -17.44 20.22
C ALA A 138 26.83 -18.26 21.51
N GLU A 139 26.92 -17.60 22.67
CA GLU A 139 27.04 -18.31 23.95
C GLU A 139 25.79 -19.12 24.31
N ILE A 140 24.59 -18.64 23.96
CA ILE A 140 23.34 -19.37 24.15
C ILE A 140 23.29 -20.59 23.23
N SER A 141 23.68 -20.42 21.97
CA SER A 141 23.73 -21.49 20.96
C SER A 141 24.71 -22.59 21.34
N SER A 142 25.95 -22.23 21.66
CA SER A 142 27.00 -23.20 22.07
C SER A 142 26.67 -23.98 23.35
N LYS A 143 25.85 -23.42 24.25
CA LYS A 143 25.31 -24.13 25.43
C LYS A 143 24.11 -25.03 25.13
N GLY A 144 23.59 -24.99 23.90
CA GLY A 144 22.39 -25.72 23.50
C GLY A 144 21.11 -25.21 24.18
N GLU A 145 21.10 -23.94 24.63
CA GLU A 145 19.94 -23.36 25.30
C GLU A 145 18.92 -22.84 24.28
N ALA A 146 17.64 -23.16 24.50
CA ALA A 146 16.57 -22.69 23.63
C ALA A 146 16.40 -21.16 23.72
N SER A 147 16.37 -20.49 22.56
CA SER A 147 16.08 -19.07 22.42
C SER A 147 14.76 -18.83 21.70
N VAL A 148 14.04 -17.78 22.09
CA VAL A 148 12.77 -17.37 21.49
C VAL A 148 12.88 -15.93 21.04
N VAL A 149 12.49 -15.65 19.79
CA VAL A 149 12.34 -14.29 19.27
C VAL A 149 10.89 -14.01 18.91
N ILE A 150 10.37 -12.87 19.38
CA ILE A 150 9.00 -12.42 19.13
C ILE A 150 9.04 -11.24 18.16
N ALA A 151 8.36 -11.36 17.02
CA ALA A 151 8.20 -10.31 16.03
C ALA A 151 6.74 -9.86 15.94
N PHE A 152 6.50 -8.57 15.67
CA PHE A 152 5.16 -8.01 15.50
C PHE A 152 4.90 -7.72 14.01
N ASP A 153 3.89 -8.36 13.42
CA ASP A 153 3.48 -8.17 12.02
C ASP A 153 2.26 -7.25 11.93
N ALA A 154 2.51 -5.98 11.61
CA ALA A 154 1.48 -4.96 11.46
C ALA A 154 2.01 -3.73 10.71
N THR A 155 1.11 -2.81 10.36
CA THR A 155 1.54 -1.43 10.02
C THR A 155 2.25 -0.80 11.22
N TRP A 156 3.19 0.12 10.98
CA TRP A 156 3.98 0.75 12.04
C TRP A 156 3.16 1.36 13.18
N LYS A 157 2.00 1.96 12.87
CA LYS A 157 1.08 2.48 13.89
C LYS A 157 0.53 1.35 14.77
N HIS A 158 0.00 0.30 14.16
CA HIS A 158 -0.55 -0.84 14.89
C HIS A 158 0.54 -1.64 15.63
N ALA A 159 1.75 -1.75 15.07
CA ALA A 159 2.87 -2.43 15.72
C ALA A 159 3.26 -1.73 17.03
N LYS A 160 3.35 -0.38 17.02
CA LYS A 160 3.56 0.42 18.23
C LYS A 160 2.48 0.18 19.29
N GLU A 161 1.21 0.13 18.87
CA GLU A 161 0.08 -0.18 19.76
C GLU A 161 0.19 -1.59 20.35
N MET A 162 0.56 -2.59 19.53
CA MET A 162 0.73 -3.98 19.97
C MET A 162 1.86 -4.15 20.97
N VAL A 163 3.01 -3.49 20.73
CA VAL A 163 4.16 -3.51 21.65
C VAL A 163 3.80 -2.84 22.96
N ALA A 164 3.24 -1.63 22.92
CA ALA A 164 2.81 -0.92 24.13
C ALA A 164 1.81 -1.74 24.97
N ALA A 165 0.88 -2.45 24.33
CA ALA A 165 -0.06 -3.32 25.01
C ALA A 165 0.62 -4.59 25.61
N SER A 166 1.67 -5.09 24.98
CA SER A 166 2.37 -6.32 25.37
C SER A 166 3.50 -6.08 26.37
N GLU A 167 4.00 -4.85 26.44
CA GLU A 167 5.19 -4.45 27.19
C GLU A 167 5.11 -4.75 28.68
N GLY A 168 3.96 -4.46 29.33
CA GLY A 168 3.78 -4.77 30.76
C GLY A 168 3.86 -6.27 31.11
N TYR A 169 3.79 -7.15 30.11
CA TYR A 169 4.06 -8.58 30.28
C TYR A 169 5.49 -8.92 29.86
N LEU A 170 5.93 -8.45 28.68
CA LEU A 170 7.25 -8.74 28.10
C LEU A 170 8.41 -8.27 28.98
N SER A 171 8.32 -7.09 29.60
CA SER A 171 9.41 -6.51 30.39
C SER A 171 9.83 -7.36 31.60
N LYS A 172 9.01 -8.33 32.00
CA LYS A 172 9.30 -9.23 33.13
C LYS A 172 10.27 -10.36 32.79
N PHE A 173 10.39 -10.73 31.52
CA PHE A 173 11.12 -11.94 31.11
C PHE A 173 11.81 -11.84 29.74
N ALA A 174 11.50 -10.84 28.93
CA ALA A 174 12.02 -10.70 27.57
C ALA A 174 12.84 -9.41 27.43
N ARG A 175 13.94 -9.49 26.69
CA ARG A 175 14.78 -8.35 26.33
C ARG A 175 14.33 -7.75 25.00
N ARG A 176 14.32 -6.42 24.91
CA ARG A 176 14.08 -5.71 23.66
C ARG A 176 15.33 -5.74 22.80
N ALA A 177 15.21 -6.20 21.56
CA ALA A 177 16.28 -6.17 20.58
C ALA A 177 15.92 -5.20 19.45
N CYS A 178 16.89 -4.35 19.09
CA CYS A 178 16.82 -3.44 17.96
C CYS A 178 17.82 -3.90 16.89
N LEU A 179 17.44 -3.78 15.62
CA LEU A 179 18.38 -3.98 14.53
C LEU A 179 19.34 -2.79 14.44
N ASP A 180 20.55 -3.05 13.95
CA ASP A 180 21.55 -2.02 13.77
C ASP A 180 21.12 -1.01 12.69
N GLY A 181 21.54 0.25 12.83
CA GLY A 181 21.23 1.32 11.86
C GLY A 181 19.85 1.97 12.00
N PHE A 182 19.12 1.68 13.09
CA PHE A 182 17.91 2.43 13.43
C PHE A 182 18.23 3.87 13.85
N ASP A 183 17.66 4.83 13.14
CA ASP A 183 17.71 6.25 13.51
C ASP A 183 16.36 6.91 13.31
N SER A 184 15.75 7.31 14.43
CA SER A 184 14.44 7.99 14.45
C SER A 184 14.46 9.39 13.81
N ALA A 185 15.62 10.03 13.70
CA ALA A 185 15.78 11.37 13.12
C ALA A 185 15.97 11.34 11.59
N VAL A 186 16.34 10.18 11.04
CA VAL A 186 16.56 9.99 9.60
C VAL A 186 15.27 9.54 8.94
N GLU A 187 15.00 10.05 7.74
CA GLU A 187 13.84 9.65 6.95
C GLU A 187 13.97 8.19 6.50
N GLY A 188 12.87 7.43 6.58
CA GLY A 188 12.89 6.01 6.24
C GLY A 188 12.99 5.73 4.75
N GLY A 189 13.48 4.53 4.44
CA GLY A 189 13.64 4.05 3.07
C GLY A 189 12.38 4.22 2.24
N SER A 190 12.54 4.67 1.00
CA SER A 190 11.47 4.67 0.00
C SER A 190 11.65 3.52 -1.01
N ILE A 191 10.62 3.27 -1.83
CA ILE A 191 10.66 2.23 -2.88
C ILE A 191 11.79 2.40 -3.92
N TYR A 192 12.45 3.56 -3.90
CA TYR A 192 13.54 3.91 -4.82
C TYR A 192 14.92 3.73 -4.20
N GLU A 193 15.00 3.48 -2.89
CA GLU A 193 16.25 3.41 -2.14
C GLU A 193 16.67 1.97 -1.84
N SER A 194 15.73 1.03 -1.75
CA SER A 194 16.04 -0.39 -1.63
C SER A 194 15.04 -1.29 -2.36
N GLU A 195 15.54 -2.40 -2.89
CA GLU A 195 14.74 -3.44 -3.56
C GLU A 195 13.84 -4.24 -2.61
N LEU A 196 13.96 -3.98 -1.29
CA LEU A 196 13.19 -4.65 -0.25
C LEU A 196 12.00 -3.81 0.23
N VAL A 197 11.96 -2.52 -0.14
CA VAL A 197 10.96 -1.58 0.35
C VAL A 197 9.85 -1.39 -0.70
N LEU A 198 8.63 -1.81 -0.36
CA LEU A 198 7.42 -1.57 -1.18
C LEU A 198 6.60 -0.35 -0.74
N ARG A 199 6.83 0.13 0.47
CA ARG A 199 6.12 1.26 1.07
C ARG A 199 7.11 2.09 1.85
N LYS A 200 6.96 3.42 1.80
CA LYS A 200 7.80 4.33 2.56
C LYS A 200 7.80 3.95 4.04
N GLU A 201 9.00 3.78 4.57
CA GLU A 201 9.24 3.48 5.98
C GLU A 201 9.18 4.76 6.82
N PRO A 202 8.82 4.67 8.10
CA PRO A 202 8.58 5.85 8.93
C PRO A 202 9.87 6.58 9.31
N CYS A 203 10.99 5.87 9.50
CA CYS A 203 12.30 6.42 9.82
C CYS A 203 13.42 5.46 9.38
N GLY A 204 14.67 5.91 9.42
CA GLY A 204 15.84 5.14 9.01
C GLY A 204 16.01 3.85 9.83
N GLY A 205 16.37 2.75 9.16
CA GLY A 205 16.60 1.44 9.78
C GLY A 205 15.33 0.69 10.21
N CYS A 206 14.14 1.21 9.91
CA CYS A 206 12.93 0.41 9.90
C CYS A 206 13.02 -0.66 8.80
N VAL A 207 12.43 -1.84 9.03
CA VAL A 207 12.43 -2.93 8.05
C VAL A 207 11.11 -3.70 8.09
N SER A 208 10.88 -4.55 7.09
CA SER A 208 9.77 -5.50 7.10
C SER A 208 9.93 -6.58 8.18
N THR A 209 8.82 -7.16 8.65
CA THR A 209 8.86 -8.25 9.64
C THR A 209 9.69 -9.44 9.18
N LEU A 210 9.69 -9.74 7.88
CA LEU A 210 10.49 -10.83 7.33
C LEU A 210 11.98 -10.50 7.35
N GLU A 211 12.36 -9.28 6.98
CA GLU A 211 13.75 -8.83 7.07
C GLU A 211 14.24 -8.80 8.52
N ALA A 212 13.41 -8.34 9.46
CA ALA A 212 13.75 -8.36 10.88
C ALA A 212 14.04 -9.77 11.40
N VAL A 213 13.20 -10.74 11.03
CA VAL A 213 13.42 -12.15 11.37
C VAL A 213 14.66 -12.70 10.67
N ALA A 214 14.89 -12.35 9.40
CA ALA A 214 16.06 -12.79 8.65
C ALA A 214 17.37 -12.32 9.30
N ARG A 215 17.45 -11.04 9.67
CA ARG A 215 18.61 -10.46 10.38
C ARG A 215 18.84 -11.10 11.74
N TRP A 216 17.76 -11.36 12.48
CA TRP A 216 17.86 -12.06 13.76
C TRP A 216 18.46 -13.45 13.59
N VAL A 217 17.91 -14.25 12.67
CA VAL A 217 18.38 -15.61 12.40
C VAL A 217 19.83 -15.59 11.90
N GLY A 218 20.20 -14.62 11.07
CA GLY A 218 21.57 -14.41 10.61
C GLY A 218 22.58 -14.16 11.73
N ALA A 219 22.15 -13.49 12.80
CA ALA A 219 22.98 -13.22 13.97
C ALA A 219 22.95 -14.34 15.03
N ALA A 220 21.85 -15.10 15.12
CA ALA A 220 21.60 -16.06 16.19
C ALA A 220 22.03 -17.50 15.87
N GLU A 221 22.03 -17.90 14.60
CA GLU A 221 22.37 -19.28 14.20
C GLU A 221 23.88 -19.42 13.87
N GLU A 222 24.52 -20.43 14.45
CA GLU A 222 25.95 -20.74 14.21
C GLU A 222 26.18 -21.42 12.85
N GLU A 223 27.44 -21.42 12.39
CA GLU A 223 27.79 -21.90 11.05
C GLU A 223 27.70 -23.43 10.87
N GLU A 224 27.85 -24.23 11.95
CA GLU A 224 27.96 -25.70 11.85
C GLU A 224 26.67 -26.43 11.42
N GLY A 225 25.51 -25.77 11.41
CA GLY A 225 24.20 -26.37 11.09
C GLY A 225 23.56 -25.94 9.77
N GLY A 226 24.27 -25.18 8.93
CA GLY A 226 23.72 -24.56 7.70
C GLY A 226 23.73 -23.04 7.68
N GLY A 227 24.68 -22.41 8.40
CA GLY A 227 25.02 -20.99 8.32
C GLY A 227 23.87 -20.00 8.55
N GLY A 228 23.86 -19.28 9.69
CA GLY A 228 22.91 -18.17 9.90
C GLY A 228 22.87 -17.18 8.73
N ALA A 229 24.02 -16.86 8.15
CA ALA A 229 24.12 -16.01 6.96
C ALA A 229 23.45 -16.61 5.69
N GLU A 230 23.48 -17.95 5.54
CA GLU A 230 22.78 -18.63 4.43
C GLU A 230 21.27 -18.53 4.61
N ILE A 231 20.78 -18.79 5.84
CA ILE A 231 19.34 -18.71 6.15
C ILE A 231 18.84 -17.27 5.97
N GLU A 232 19.61 -16.27 6.45
CA GLU A 232 19.32 -14.87 6.19
C GLU A 232 19.24 -14.60 4.68
N GLY A 233 20.24 -15.04 3.91
CA GLY A 233 20.27 -14.86 2.45
C GLY A 233 19.05 -15.48 1.75
N ARG A 234 18.61 -16.66 2.17
CA ARG A 234 17.41 -17.35 1.65
C ARG A 234 16.13 -16.58 1.95
N LEU A 235 15.98 -16.10 3.18
CA LEU A 235 14.81 -15.29 3.58
C LEU A 235 14.79 -13.94 2.86
N ILE A 236 15.93 -13.25 2.77
CA ILE A 236 16.04 -11.98 2.02
C ILE A 236 15.77 -12.20 0.53
N GLY A 237 16.27 -13.28 -0.08
CA GLY A 237 15.96 -13.63 -1.46
C GLY A 237 14.46 -13.85 -1.69
N LEU A 238 13.80 -14.52 -0.75
CA LEU A 238 12.36 -14.72 -0.77
C LEU A 238 11.58 -13.39 -0.63
N LEU A 239 12.05 -12.46 0.21
CA LEU A 239 11.49 -11.12 0.30
C LEU A 239 11.68 -10.34 -1.00
N ARG A 240 12.87 -10.36 -1.61
CA ARG A 240 13.11 -9.72 -2.92
C ARG A 240 12.13 -10.22 -3.96
N GLU A 241 11.91 -11.53 -4.04
CA GLU A 241 10.97 -12.09 -5.02
C GLU A 241 9.52 -11.67 -4.73
N ALA A 242 9.14 -11.63 -3.44
CA ALA A 242 7.83 -11.12 -3.03
C ALA A 242 7.63 -9.65 -3.40
N VAL A 243 8.68 -8.83 -3.27
CA VAL A 243 8.68 -7.42 -3.65
C VAL A 243 8.63 -7.25 -5.16
N ARG A 244 9.46 -7.99 -5.90
CA ARG A 244 9.51 -7.99 -7.37
C ARG A 244 8.15 -8.28 -7.98
N LEU A 245 7.43 -9.30 -7.49
CA LEU A 245 6.08 -9.63 -7.97
C LEU A 245 5.06 -8.55 -7.61
N GLN A 246 5.17 -7.92 -6.44
CA GLN A 246 4.24 -6.86 -6.03
C GLN A 246 4.48 -5.54 -6.79
N ALA A 247 5.74 -5.21 -7.08
CA ALA A 247 6.14 -4.01 -7.81
C ALA A 247 5.51 -3.97 -9.21
N GLN A 248 5.29 -5.12 -9.86
CA GLN A 248 4.60 -5.23 -11.16
C GLN A 248 3.17 -4.68 -11.14
N PHE A 249 2.52 -4.64 -9.96
CA PHE A 249 1.16 -4.13 -9.80
C PHE A 249 1.11 -2.68 -9.31
N LEU A 250 2.27 -2.07 -9.01
CA LEU A 250 2.35 -0.65 -8.73
C LEU A 250 2.17 0.10 -10.05
N LYS A 251 1.17 0.98 -10.11
CA LYS A 251 1.00 1.86 -11.27
C LYS A 251 2.27 2.72 -11.39
N PRO A 252 2.91 2.83 -12.56
CA PRO A 252 4.02 3.75 -12.73
C PRO A 252 3.53 5.15 -12.37
N VAL A 253 4.08 5.70 -11.31
CA VAL A 253 3.85 7.09 -10.93
C VAL A 253 4.54 7.90 -12.02
N LYS A 254 3.79 8.37 -13.03
CA LYS A 254 4.34 9.31 -14.01
C LYS A 254 4.85 10.52 -13.20
N PRO A 255 6.16 10.81 -13.19
CA PRO A 255 6.66 12.00 -12.54
C PRO A 255 5.92 13.19 -13.17
N ARG A 256 5.13 13.90 -12.36
CA ARG A 256 4.40 15.07 -12.85
C ARG A 256 5.45 16.04 -13.39
N PRO A 257 5.37 16.46 -14.67
CA PRO A 257 6.33 17.39 -15.23
C PRO A 257 6.41 18.62 -14.31
N LYS A 258 7.61 18.96 -13.85
CA LYS A 258 7.81 20.21 -13.12
C LYS A 258 7.48 21.33 -14.10
N LEU A 259 6.34 21.99 -13.91
CA LEU A 259 6.03 23.19 -14.66
C LEU A 259 7.05 24.24 -14.22
N LEU A 260 8.03 24.52 -15.10
CA LEU A 260 8.90 25.67 -14.95
C LEU A 260 8.01 26.90 -14.81
N LYS A 261 8.22 27.63 -13.72
CA LYS A 261 7.51 28.88 -13.42
C LYS A 261 7.81 29.85 -14.56
N LYS A 262 6.86 30.00 -15.50
CA LYS A 262 6.97 30.95 -16.61
C LYS A 262 6.99 32.35 -16.00
N ASN A 263 8.16 32.96 -15.93
CA ASN A 263 8.28 34.38 -15.63
C ASN A 263 7.50 35.14 -16.71
N ARG A 264 6.39 35.77 -16.31
CA ARG A 264 5.68 36.75 -17.14
C ARG A 264 6.60 37.96 -17.30
N ARG A 265 7.28 38.05 -18.43
CA ARG A 265 7.48 39.35 -19.07
C ARG A 265 6.27 39.57 -19.98
N ALA A 266 5.62 40.70 -19.76
CA ALA A 266 4.56 41.18 -20.61
C ALA A 266 5.17 41.47 -21.99
N ASP A 267 4.64 40.83 -23.02
CA ASP A 267 4.63 41.40 -24.36
C ASP A 267 3.23 41.21 -24.92
N GLN A 268 2.66 42.34 -25.33
CA GLN A 268 1.40 42.42 -26.04
C GLN A 268 1.61 41.87 -27.44
N GLN A 269 1.06 40.71 -27.76
CA GLN A 269 0.75 40.42 -29.15
C GLN A 269 -0.42 39.43 -29.30
N GLN A 270 -1.37 39.91 -30.09
CA GLN A 270 -2.63 39.32 -30.53
C GLN A 270 -2.42 37.93 -31.16
N PRO A 271 -3.24 36.90 -30.86
CA PRO A 271 -3.15 35.64 -31.57
C PRO A 271 -3.95 35.70 -32.87
N ASP A 272 -3.24 35.61 -33.98
CA ASP A 272 -3.81 35.32 -35.29
C ASP A 272 -4.29 33.86 -35.33
N ARG A 273 -5.47 33.65 -35.90
CA ARG A 273 -6.17 32.37 -35.95
C ARG A 273 -5.57 31.51 -37.07
N THR A 274 -4.85 30.43 -36.74
CA THR A 274 -4.76 29.24 -37.61
C THR A 274 -4.36 28.02 -36.78
N ILE A 275 -5.34 27.19 -36.38
CA ILE A 275 -5.08 25.83 -35.92
C ILE A 275 -5.43 24.89 -37.08
N LEU A 276 -4.38 24.50 -37.81
CA LEU A 276 -4.40 23.46 -38.81
C LEU A 276 -4.42 22.11 -38.07
N TYR A 277 -5.58 21.45 -38.02
CA TYR A 277 -5.68 20.07 -37.55
C TYR A 277 -5.07 19.14 -38.60
N ILE A 278 -3.81 18.75 -38.42
CA ILE A 278 -3.21 17.61 -39.11
C ILE A 278 -3.77 16.34 -38.46
N VAL A 279 -4.78 15.74 -39.09
CA VAL A 279 -5.18 14.36 -38.82
C VAL A 279 -4.20 13.45 -39.58
N ALA A 280 -3.12 13.05 -38.92
CA ALA A 280 -2.25 11.98 -39.40
C ALA A 280 -2.79 10.65 -38.86
N VAL A 281 -3.51 9.90 -39.70
CA VAL A 281 -3.78 8.47 -39.47
C VAL A 281 -2.58 7.69 -40.04
N PRO A 282 -1.83 6.93 -39.23
CA PRO A 282 -0.81 6.04 -39.78
C PRO A 282 -1.54 4.84 -40.39
N ALA A 283 -1.49 4.74 -41.72
CA ALA A 283 -1.81 3.51 -42.44
C ALA A 283 -0.71 2.48 -42.15
N LEU A 284 -0.91 1.67 -41.10
CA LEU A 284 -0.19 0.41 -40.96
C LEU A 284 -0.99 -0.68 -41.68
N GLY A 285 -0.51 -1.03 -42.86
CA GLY A 285 -0.94 -2.22 -43.57
C GLY A 285 -0.52 -3.47 -42.81
N TYR A 286 -1.49 -4.28 -42.44
CA TYR A 286 -1.37 -5.74 -42.42
C TYR A 286 -2.72 -6.29 -42.87
N GLY A 287 -2.71 -6.93 -44.04
CA GLY A 287 -3.87 -7.56 -44.63
C GLY A 287 -4.25 -8.81 -43.85
N VAL A 288 -5.51 -8.84 -43.40
CA VAL A 288 -6.26 -10.09 -43.27
C VAL A 288 -7.65 -9.82 -43.83
N CYS A 289 -7.97 -10.55 -44.90
CA CYS A 289 -9.19 -10.43 -45.68
C CYS A 289 -10.35 -11.12 -44.93
N LEU A 290 -11.36 -10.36 -44.48
CA LEU A 290 -12.69 -10.89 -44.14
C LEU A 290 -13.75 -10.10 -44.94
N PRO A 291 -14.41 -10.71 -45.94
CA PRO A 291 -15.27 -10.00 -46.90
C PRO A 291 -16.70 -9.78 -46.36
N GLY A 292 -16.83 -9.15 -45.19
CA GLY A 292 -18.13 -8.82 -44.59
C GLY A 292 -18.16 -7.59 -43.68
N LEU A 293 -17.01 -7.07 -43.24
CA LEU A 293 -16.94 -6.01 -42.22
C LEU A 293 -16.60 -4.61 -42.78
N ILE A 294 -16.37 -4.47 -44.09
CA ILE A 294 -15.83 -3.25 -44.70
C ILE A 294 -16.91 -2.18 -44.95
N MET A 295 -18.17 -2.59 -45.13
CA MET A 295 -19.26 -1.66 -45.45
C MET A 295 -19.79 -0.90 -44.22
N SER A 296 -19.67 -1.44 -43.00
CA SER A 296 -20.22 -0.86 -41.77
C SER A 296 -19.24 0.07 -41.03
N GLY A 297 -17.93 -0.22 -41.05
CA GLY A 297 -16.94 0.52 -40.26
C GLY A 297 -16.89 2.03 -40.57
N LYS A 298 -17.12 2.42 -41.82
CA LYS A 298 -17.16 3.85 -42.21
C LYS A 298 -18.33 4.58 -41.57
N TYR A 299 -19.49 3.93 -41.47
CA TYR A 299 -20.68 4.50 -40.82
C TYR A 299 -20.53 4.53 -39.30
N VAL A 300 -19.90 3.52 -38.70
CA VAL A 300 -19.63 3.50 -37.25
C VAL A 300 -18.67 4.62 -36.85
N ILE A 301 -17.57 4.81 -37.59
CA ILE A 301 -16.60 5.88 -37.31
C ILE A 301 -17.25 7.26 -37.51
N ALA A 302 -18.04 7.44 -38.57
CA ALA A 302 -18.76 8.69 -38.82
C ALA A 302 -19.81 8.98 -37.73
N ALA A 303 -20.55 7.97 -37.27
CA ALA A 303 -21.54 8.12 -36.21
C ALA A 303 -20.88 8.48 -34.86
N ILE A 304 -19.77 7.83 -34.51
CA ILE A 304 -19.00 8.16 -33.31
C ILE A 304 -18.48 9.61 -33.42
N ALA A 305 -17.87 9.98 -34.53
CA ALA A 305 -17.37 11.34 -34.74
C ALA A 305 -18.48 12.40 -34.66
N ALA A 306 -19.66 12.10 -35.21
CA ALA A 306 -20.83 12.99 -35.17
C ALA A 306 -21.46 13.10 -33.78
N SER A 307 -21.33 12.09 -32.92
CA SER A 307 -21.86 12.14 -31.55
C SER A 307 -21.13 13.15 -30.66
N PHE A 308 -19.84 13.42 -30.88
CA PHE A 308 -19.06 14.36 -30.07
C PHE A 308 -19.57 15.81 -30.14
N PRO A 309 -19.80 16.43 -31.31
CA PRO A 309 -20.32 17.78 -31.38
C PRO A 309 -21.77 17.87 -30.86
N ILE A 310 -22.58 16.82 -31.05
CA ILE A 310 -23.95 16.76 -30.52
C ILE A 310 -23.90 16.74 -28.98
N ALA A 311 -23.08 15.87 -28.39
CA ALA A 311 -22.90 15.79 -26.94
C ALA A 311 -22.33 17.10 -26.36
N TYR A 312 -21.37 17.73 -27.04
CA TYR A 312 -20.82 19.02 -26.64
C TYR A 312 -21.89 20.12 -26.66
N LEU A 313 -22.72 20.19 -27.71
CA LEU A 313 -23.81 21.15 -27.78
C LEU A 313 -24.82 20.93 -26.65
N CYS A 314 -25.21 19.68 -26.40
CA CYS A 314 -26.10 19.33 -25.29
C CYS A 314 -25.50 19.74 -23.95
N ASP A 315 -24.21 19.47 -23.71
CA ASP A 315 -23.53 19.85 -22.47
C ASP A 315 -23.45 21.37 -22.31
N THR A 316 -23.09 22.14 -23.35
CA THR A 316 -23.05 23.60 -23.27
C THR A 316 -24.43 24.20 -23.00
N LEU A 317 -25.48 23.69 -23.65
CA LEU A 317 -26.83 24.18 -23.42
C LEU A 317 -27.29 23.87 -21.98
N VAL A 318 -27.10 22.63 -21.53
CA VAL A 318 -27.58 22.19 -20.21
C VAL A 318 -26.74 22.76 -19.07
N SER A 319 -25.41 22.77 -19.20
CA SER A 319 -24.47 23.08 -18.12
C SER A 319 -24.05 24.56 -18.09
N ASP A 320 -23.78 25.17 -19.27
CA ASP A 320 -23.30 26.57 -19.33
C ASP A 320 -24.45 27.57 -19.46
N VAL A 321 -25.39 27.31 -20.39
CA VAL A 321 -26.58 28.15 -20.60
C VAL A 321 -27.67 27.87 -19.56
N LYS A 322 -27.65 26.67 -18.94
CA LYS A 322 -28.56 26.25 -17.87
C LYS A 322 -30.04 26.35 -18.27
N ILE A 323 -30.41 25.70 -19.37
CA ILE A 323 -31.80 25.73 -19.88
C ILE A 323 -32.81 25.23 -18.84
N PHE A 324 -32.39 24.34 -17.94
CA PHE A 324 -33.22 23.77 -16.87
C PHE A 324 -33.13 24.57 -15.54
N GLY A 325 -32.53 25.76 -15.57
CA GLY A 325 -32.29 26.58 -14.39
C GLY A 325 -31.08 26.13 -13.57
N GLY A 326 -30.63 27.01 -12.68
CA GLY A 326 -29.47 26.78 -11.80
C GLY A 326 -28.55 27.99 -11.71
N SER A 327 -27.73 28.05 -10.67
CA SER A 327 -26.71 29.10 -10.47
C SER A 327 -25.31 28.50 -10.43
N THR A 328 -24.31 29.27 -10.87
CA THR A 328 -22.90 28.90 -10.65
C THR A 328 -22.47 29.46 -9.30
N PRO A 329 -21.83 28.67 -8.43
CA PRO A 329 -21.34 29.18 -7.15
C PRO A 329 -20.30 30.29 -7.37
N GLY A 330 -20.36 31.33 -6.53
CA GLY A 330 -19.45 32.48 -6.60
C GLY A 330 -17.97 32.10 -6.50
N THR A 331 -17.67 30.97 -5.86
CA THR A 331 -16.31 30.42 -5.72
C THR A 331 -15.71 29.93 -7.04
N VAL A 332 -16.55 29.63 -8.04
CA VAL A 332 -16.12 29.17 -9.37
C VAL A 332 -16.24 30.29 -10.39
N SER A 333 -17.27 31.14 -10.30
CA SER A 333 -17.46 32.26 -11.23
C SER A 333 -16.53 33.44 -10.94
N ASN A 334 -16.12 33.66 -9.67
CA ASN A 334 -15.16 34.70 -9.33
C ASN A 334 -13.73 34.18 -9.51
N LYS A 335 -13.01 34.73 -10.48
CA LYS A 335 -11.60 34.42 -10.73
C LYS A 335 -10.70 34.80 -9.54
N GLU A 336 -11.04 35.85 -8.81
CA GLU A 336 -10.30 36.28 -7.61
C GLU A 336 -10.35 35.23 -6.50
N TRP A 337 -11.43 34.44 -6.43
CA TRP A 337 -11.55 33.37 -5.45
C TRP A 337 -10.46 32.30 -5.62
N TRP A 338 -10.10 31.99 -6.86
CA TRP A 338 -9.01 31.06 -7.17
C TRP A 338 -7.64 31.63 -6.78
N GLU A 339 -7.42 32.91 -7.05
CA GLU A 339 -6.16 33.59 -6.70
C GLU A 339 -6.01 33.69 -5.17
N GLU A 340 -7.08 34.01 -4.45
CA GLU A 340 -7.09 34.10 -3.00
C GLU A 340 -6.95 32.73 -2.32
N THR A 341 -7.59 31.70 -2.89
CA THR A 341 -7.40 30.32 -2.45
C THR A 341 -5.95 29.88 -2.66
N ASP A 342 -5.31 30.26 -3.77
CA ASP A 342 -3.92 29.91 -4.02
C ASP A 342 -2.95 30.61 -3.06
N LYS A 343 -3.22 31.88 -2.72
CA LYS A 343 -2.49 32.59 -1.66
C LYS A 343 -2.67 31.92 -0.30
N LYS A 344 -3.90 31.54 0.06
CA LYS A 344 -4.19 30.86 1.32
C LYS A 344 -3.51 29.49 1.43
N PHE A 345 -3.32 28.77 0.32
CA PHE A 345 -2.54 27.53 0.36
C PHE A 345 -1.06 27.74 0.72
N GLN A 346 -0.50 28.93 0.53
CA GLN A 346 0.85 29.28 1.00
C GLN A 346 0.89 29.57 2.50
N ALA A 347 -0.18 30.15 3.05
CA ALA A 347 -0.28 30.51 4.46
C ALA A 347 -1.69 30.23 4.97
N TRP A 348 -1.97 28.95 5.25
CA TRP A 348 -3.30 28.53 5.63
C TRP A 348 -3.58 28.94 7.08
N PRO A 349 -4.68 29.68 7.33
CA PRO A 349 -4.99 30.16 8.67
C PRO A 349 -5.32 29.00 9.61
N ARG A 350 -4.89 29.11 10.88
CA ARG A 350 -5.19 28.15 11.94
C ARG A 350 -5.87 28.86 13.10
N THR A 351 -6.78 28.15 13.77
CA THR A 351 -7.48 28.66 14.97
C THR A 351 -6.52 28.87 16.15
N ALA A 352 -5.43 28.09 16.22
CA ALA A 352 -4.36 28.27 17.17
C ALA A 352 -3.00 27.99 16.50
N GLY A 353 -2.05 28.91 16.70
CA GLY A 353 -0.70 28.87 16.15
C GLY A 353 -0.52 29.63 14.83
N PRO A 354 0.72 29.75 14.33
CA PRO A 354 1.03 30.46 13.10
C PRO A 354 0.45 29.73 11.86
N PRO A 355 0.21 30.46 10.75
CA PRO A 355 -0.30 29.87 9.52
C PRO A 355 0.67 28.82 8.95
N VAL A 356 0.11 27.81 8.29
CA VAL A 356 0.86 26.64 7.79
C VAL A 356 0.69 26.48 6.29
N VAL A 357 1.75 26.09 5.60
CA VAL A 357 1.70 25.76 4.17
C VAL A 357 0.88 24.48 3.96
N MET A 358 -0.07 24.51 3.03
CA MET A 358 -0.83 23.32 2.65
C MET A 358 -0.12 22.56 1.52
N ASN A 359 -0.15 21.22 1.59
CA ASN A 359 0.42 20.34 0.56
C ASN A 359 1.90 20.61 0.22
N PRO A 360 2.80 20.69 1.22
CA PRO A 360 4.19 21.14 1.02
C PRO A 360 4.99 20.23 0.10
N ILE A 361 4.72 18.91 0.09
CA ILE A 361 5.46 17.94 -0.73
C ILE A 361 5.05 18.05 -2.20
N SER A 362 3.74 18.03 -2.48
CA SER A 362 3.26 18.06 -3.87
C SER A 362 3.39 19.45 -4.51
N ARG A 363 3.36 20.52 -3.71
CA ARG A 363 3.51 21.90 -4.19
C ARG A 363 4.95 22.44 -4.09
N GLN A 364 5.83 21.75 -3.37
CA GLN A 364 7.22 22.19 -3.11
C GLN A 364 7.33 23.60 -2.49
N ASN A 365 6.37 23.94 -1.61
CA ASN A 365 6.24 25.29 -1.03
C ASN A 365 6.64 25.35 0.45
N PHE A 366 7.59 24.52 0.90
CA PHE A 366 8.00 24.49 2.31
C PHE A 366 8.87 25.70 2.68
N ILE A 367 8.71 26.17 3.91
CA ILE A 367 9.50 27.29 4.46
C ILE A 367 10.84 26.73 4.95
N VAL A 368 11.93 27.08 4.28
CA VAL A 368 13.29 26.78 4.75
C VAL A 368 13.67 27.85 5.77
N LYS A 369 13.84 27.45 7.03
CA LYS A 369 14.42 28.35 8.05
C LYS A 369 15.92 28.44 7.80
N SER A 370 16.47 29.65 7.71
CA SER A 370 17.92 29.83 7.78
C SER A 370 18.41 29.38 9.16
N ARG A 371 19.51 28.63 9.18
CA ARG A 371 20.28 28.38 10.39
C ARG A 371 21.27 29.54 10.49
N ASP A 372 20.84 30.61 11.15
CA ASP A 372 21.74 31.63 11.68
C ASP A 372 22.09 31.28 13.13
#